data_AF-D0IKW8-F1
#
_entry.id   AF-D0IKW8-F1
#
_cell.length_a   1.000
_cell.length_b   1.000
_cell.length_c   1.000
_cell.angle_alpha   90.00
_cell.angle_beta   90.00
_cell.angle_gamma   90.00
#
_symmetry.space_group_name_H-M   'P 1'
#
loop_
_entity.id
_entity.type
_entity.pdbx_description
1 polymer ?
#
loop_
_entity_poly.entity_id
_entity_poly.type
_entity_poly.pdbx_seq_one_letter_code
_entity_poly.pdbx_strand_id
1 'polypeptide(L)'
;MKKLLSIVLGLTLSAPVLANEVSFEEYVERLKQQAREEGISERILNEAFRDVEYKPRAVVADKNQPEKKLTLDEYIPRAVPEWKVKQAQSLYEKHYDELQRIGKQYGVQPRFIVALWGVESNFGALTGNFSVIDALSTLAYEGRREEFFRKETMAALQILEQGHIAPETMKGSWAGAMGQCQFMPSSFLNFAADGNGDGKKDIWGTRSDVFASTANYLSQSGWDDKYTWGRQVKIPKGFNHDLEGRQPEKGKTLQEWSKLGVTRYDGKPLPVLSSSGDVKAWLIMPDDEAGRIYLVYNNYNVLMKWNRSYYFALAVSHLADRIKF
;
A
#
# COMPACT_ATOMS: atom_id res chain seq x y z
N MET A 1 15.28 -66.50 -14.44
CA MET A 1 15.61 -65.14 -14.92
C MET A 1 15.25 -64.13 -13.85
N LYS A 2 16.29 -63.50 -13.28
CA LYS A 2 16.26 -62.44 -12.28
C LYS A 2 15.53 -61.19 -12.81
N LYS A 3 14.74 -60.52 -11.97
CA LYS A 3 14.76 -59.06 -11.84
C LYS A 3 14.46 -58.67 -10.38
N LEU A 4 15.52 -58.26 -9.68
CA LEU A 4 15.46 -57.52 -8.42
C LEU A 4 14.92 -56.12 -8.71
N LEU A 5 13.95 -55.65 -7.91
CA LEU A 5 13.62 -54.23 -7.82
C LEU A 5 14.52 -53.61 -6.74
N SER A 6 15.48 -52.79 -7.15
CA SER A 6 16.33 -52.02 -6.26
C SER A 6 15.57 -50.80 -5.74
N ILE A 7 15.43 -50.72 -4.42
CA ILE A 7 14.99 -49.52 -3.70
C ILE A 7 16.17 -48.54 -3.69
N VAL A 8 16.04 -47.43 -4.42
CA VAL A 8 16.98 -46.30 -4.32
C VAL A 8 16.50 -45.41 -3.19
N LEU A 9 17.16 -45.51 -2.04
CA LEU A 9 17.00 -44.61 -0.90
C LEU A 9 17.70 -43.29 -1.28
N GLY A 10 16.92 -42.28 -1.68
CA GLY A 10 17.44 -40.94 -1.93
C GLY A 10 17.83 -40.27 -0.62
N LEU A 11 19.13 -40.17 -0.35
CA LEU A 11 19.67 -39.29 0.67
C LEU A 11 19.35 -37.83 0.28
N THR A 12 18.33 -37.26 0.89
CA THR A 12 18.13 -35.81 0.88
C THR A 12 19.21 -35.18 1.75
N LEU A 13 20.21 -34.58 1.11
CA LEU A 13 21.10 -33.61 1.74
C LEU A 13 20.26 -32.40 2.13
N SER A 14 19.82 -32.35 3.39
CA SER A 14 19.30 -31.14 4.00
C SER A 14 20.43 -30.12 4.05
N ALA A 15 20.37 -29.10 3.19
CA ALA A 15 21.21 -27.93 3.37
C ALA A 15 20.87 -27.31 4.73
N PRO A 16 21.87 -26.95 5.56
CA PRO A 16 21.58 -26.25 6.80
C PRO A 16 20.92 -24.92 6.43
N VAL A 17 19.72 -24.70 6.99
CA VAL A 17 19.20 -23.34 7.16
C VAL A 17 20.31 -22.59 7.88
N LEU A 18 20.89 -21.56 7.25
CA LEU A 18 21.84 -20.67 7.91
C LEU A 18 21.11 -20.08 9.11
N ALA A 19 21.37 -20.63 10.30
CA ALA A 19 21.04 -19.95 11.54
C ALA A 19 21.77 -18.62 11.51
N ASN A 20 21.10 -17.53 11.87
CA ASN A 20 21.79 -16.26 12.09
C ASN A 20 22.96 -16.52 13.04
N GLU A 21 24.17 -16.19 12.60
CA GLU A 21 25.39 -16.44 13.37
C GLU A 21 25.44 -15.63 14.69
N VAL A 22 24.51 -14.69 14.87
CA VAL A 22 24.36 -13.83 16.04
C VAL A 22 22.96 -13.90 16.64
N SER A 23 22.86 -13.65 17.95
CA SER A 23 21.58 -13.58 18.65
C SER A 23 20.77 -12.35 18.21
N PHE A 24 19.47 -12.34 18.52
CA PHE A 24 18.62 -11.16 18.24
C PHE A 24 19.11 -9.93 19.02
N GLU A 25 19.54 -10.11 20.27
CA GLU A 25 20.06 -9.06 21.13
C GLU A 25 21.36 -8.47 20.56
N GLU A 26 22.28 -9.32 20.10
CA GLU A 26 23.51 -8.88 19.41
C GLU A 26 23.19 -8.12 18.12
N TYR A 27 22.16 -8.55 17.38
CA TYR A 27 21.71 -7.83 16.19
C TYR A 27 21.10 -6.46 16.53
N VAL A 28 20.30 -6.37 17.58
CA VAL A 28 19.77 -5.09 18.09
C VAL A 28 20.90 -4.13 18.45
N GLU A 29 21.97 -4.61 19.08
CA GLU A 29 23.13 -3.75 19.37
C GLU A 29 23.82 -3.23 18.11
N ARG A 30 23.86 -4.02 17.02
CA ARG A 30 24.32 -3.55 15.71
C ARG A 30 23.40 -2.46 15.13
N LEU A 31 22.08 -2.62 15.26
CA LEU A 31 21.12 -1.58 14.85
C LEU A 31 21.30 -0.30 15.65
N LYS A 32 21.51 -0.39 16.97
CA LYS A 32 21.80 0.77 17.82
C LYS A 32 23.10 1.46 17.43
N GLN A 33 24.17 0.70 17.17
CA GLN A 33 25.44 1.24 16.70
C GLN A 33 25.26 2.04 15.41
N GLN A 34 24.59 1.46 14.41
CA GLN A 34 24.29 2.15 13.16
C GLN A 34 23.46 3.42 13.40
N ALA A 35 22.41 3.34 14.22
CA ALA A 35 21.56 4.48 14.52
C ALA A 35 22.32 5.63 15.21
N ARG A 36 23.28 5.33 16.10
CA ARG A 36 24.18 6.35 16.67
C ARG A 36 25.03 7.03 15.60
N GLU A 37 25.59 6.26 14.67
CA GLU A 37 26.38 6.78 13.55
C GLU A 37 25.54 7.68 12.63
N GLU A 38 24.25 7.40 12.51
CA GLU A 38 23.26 8.22 11.79
C GLU A 38 22.69 9.39 12.64
N GLY A 39 23.18 9.58 13.87
CA GLY A 39 22.88 10.74 14.70
C GLY A 39 21.66 10.60 15.63
N ILE A 40 21.11 9.40 15.80
CA ILE A 40 20.04 9.15 16.77
C ILE A 40 20.58 9.24 18.20
N SER A 41 19.87 9.97 19.07
CA SER A 41 20.32 10.21 20.43
C SER A 41 20.25 8.95 21.30
N GLU A 42 21.16 8.82 22.27
CA GLU A 42 21.15 7.74 23.27
C GLU A 42 19.81 7.65 24.01
N ARG A 43 19.16 8.80 24.24
CA ARG A 43 17.84 8.85 24.85
C ARG A 43 16.82 8.07 24.02
N ILE A 44 16.73 8.35 22.71
CA ILE A 44 15.81 7.65 21.81
C ILE A 44 16.17 6.17 21.68
N LEU A 45 17.46 5.82 21.59
CA LEU A 45 17.86 4.41 21.50
C LEU A 45 17.45 3.62 22.75
N ASN A 46 17.64 4.21 23.94
CA ASN A 46 17.25 3.57 25.19
C ASN A 46 15.74 3.47 25.36
N GLU A 47 14.96 4.45 24.88
CA GLU A 47 13.50 4.40 24.93
C GLU A 47 12.93 3.43 23.88
N ALA A 48 13.37 3.52 22.63
CA ALA A 48 12.84 2.73 21.51
C ALA A 48 13.15 1.24 21.62
N PHE A 49 14.31 0.88 22.20
CA PHE A 49 14.74 -0.52 22.34
C PHE A 49 14.61 -1.06 23.77
N ARG A 50 13.98 -0.33 24.70
CA ARG A 50 13.88 -0.73 26.13
C ARG A 50 13.36 -2.16 26.30
N ASP A 51 12.27 -2.45 25.60
CA ASP A 51 11.52 -3.71 25.69
C ASP A 51 11.41 -4.37 24.31
N VAL A 52 12.43 -4.18 23.45
CA VAL A 52 12.41 -4.76 22.11
C VAL A 52 12.44 -6.28 22.22
N GLU A 53 11.49 -6.93 21.55
CA GLU A 53 11.36 -8.37 21.57
C GLU A 53 11.25 -8.91 20.15
N TYR A 54 11.86 -10.08 19.93
CA TYR A 54 11.65 -10.84 18.72
C TYR A 54 10.18 -11.24 18.58
N LYS A 55 9.57 -11.00 17.41
CA LYS A 55 8.14 -11.29 17.15
C LYS A 55 7.96 -12.42 16.13
N PRO A 56 7.89 -13.70 16.56
CA PRO A 56 7.72 -14.85 15.64
C PRO A 56 6.50 -14.72 14.71
N ARG A 57 5.42 -14.09 15.17
CA ARG A 57 4.22 -13.87 14.37
C ARG A 57 4.47 -13.00 13.14
N ALA A 58 5.39 -12.04 13.20
CA ALA A 58 5.77 -11.22 12.05
C ALA A 58 6.49 -12.06 10.99
N VAL A 59 7.38 -12.96 11.41
CA VAL A 59 8.10 -13.88 10.52
C VAL A 59 7.15 -14.85 9.83
N VAL A 60 6.21 -15.44 10.58
CA VAL A 60 5.20 -16.33 10.00
C VAL A 60 4.36 -15.58 8.96
N ALA A 61 3.95 -14.35 9.25
CA ALA A 61 3.18 -13.53 8.32
C ALA A 61 3.97 -13.18 7.05
N ASP A 62 5.28 -12.89 7.17
CA ASP A 62 6.17 -12.62 6.04
C ASP A 62 6.31 -13.83 5.10
N LYS A 63 6.42 -15.03 5.67
CA LYS A 63 6.60 -16.28 4.93
C LYS A 63 5.31 -16.82 4.33
N ASN A 64 4.15 -16.32 4.77
CA ASN A 64 2.87 -16.86 4.37
C ASN A 64 2.56 -16.55 2.89
N GLN A 65 2.34 -17.60 2.11
CA GLN A 65 1.80 -17.51 0.75
C GLN A 65 0.42 -18.16 0.74
N PRO A 66 -0.67 -17.40 0.53
CA PRO A 66 -2.01 -17.97 0.48
C PRO A 66 -2.12 -19.05 -0.61
N GLU A 67 -2.60 -20.24 -0.25
CA GLU A 67 -2.76 -21.38 -1.17
C GLU A 67 -3.83 -21.13 -2.25
N LYS A 68 -4.86 -20.33 -1.94
CA LYS A 68 -5.90 -19.91 -2.88
C LYS A 68 -5.84 -18.41 -3.12
N LYS A 69 -5.68 -18.03 -4.39
CA LYS A 69 -5.88 -16.65 -4.84
C LYS A 69 -7.38 -16.42 -5.05
N LEU A 70 -7.92 -15.40 -4.40
CA LEU A 70 -9.29 -14.93 -4.66
C LEU A 70 -9.35 -14.31 -6.04
N THR A 71 -10.50 -14.34 -6.72
CA THR A 71 -10.76 -13.47 -7.87
C THR A 71 -11.10 -12.06 -7.39
N LEU A 72 -11.06 -11.07 -8.29
CA LEU A 72 -11.44 -9.70 -7.97
C LEU A 72 -12.92 -9.60 -7.56
N ASP A 73 -13.79 -10.42 -8.16
CA ASP A 73 -15.20 -10.53 -7.81
C ASP A 73 -15.43 -11.08 -6.39
N GLU A 74 -14.55 -11.98 -5.91
CA GLU A 74 -14.57 -12.43 -4.51
C GLU A 74 -13.94 -11.41 -3.56
N TYR A 75 -12.91 -10.68 -4.02
CA TYR A 75 -12.13 -9.76 -3.20
C TYR A 75 -12.86 -8.44 -2.91
N ILE A 76 -13.40 -7.75 -3.92
CA ILE A 76 -14.00 -6.42 -3.75
C ILE A 76 -15.12 -6.43 -2.69
N PRO A 77 -16.08 -7.37 -2.68
CA PRO A 77 -17.13 -7.40 -1.66
C PRO A 77 -16.60 -7.61 -0.23
N ARG A 78 -15.44 -8.26 -0.07
CA ARG A 78 -14.79 -8.47 1.23
C ARG A 78 -14.01 -7.22 1.67
N ALA A 79 -13.31 -6.57 0.74
CA ALA A 79 -12.53 -5.37 1.02
C ALA A 79 -13.40 -4.13 1.20
N VAL A 80 -14.50 -4.06 0.44
CA VAL A 80 -15.45 -2.93 0.36
C VAL A 80 -16.91 -3.41 0.51
N PRO A 81 -17.27 -3.98 1.67
CA PRO A 81 -18.65 -4.36 1.96
C PRO A 81 -19.55 -3.13 2.14
N GLU A 82 -20.86 -3.31 2.02
CA GLU A 82 -21.86 -2.23 2.11
C GLU A 82 -21.75 -1.39 3.39
N TRP A 83 -21.46 -2.01 4.54
CA TRP A 83 -21.29 -1.27 5.79
C TRP A 83 -20.10 -0.29 5.73
N LYS A 84 -19.00 -0.68 5.05
CA LYS A 84 -17.82 0.17 4.89
C LYS A 84 -18.13 1.35 3.99
N VAL A 85 -18.94 1.14 2.95
CA VAL A 85 -19.40 2.21 2.06
C VAL A 85 -20.22 3.24 2.83
N LYS A 86 -21.21 2.79 3.62
CA LYS A 86 -22.03 3.68 4.47
C LYS A 86 -21.18 4.45 5.48
N GLN A 87 -20.20 3.78 6.09
CA GLN A 87 -19.27 4.42 7.01
C GLN A 87 -18.40 5.46 6.31
N ALA A 88 -17.89 5.17 5.10
CA ALA A 88 -17.10 6.11 4.32
C ALA A 88 -17.89 7.37 3.95
N GLN A 89 -19.15 7.21 3.54
CA GLN A 89 -20.06 8.34 3.24
C GLN A 89 -20.28 9.21 4.49
N SER A 90 -20.61 8.58 5.63
CA SER A 90 -20.80 9.31 6.89
C SER A 90 -19.53 10.03 7.36
N LEU A 91 -18.36 9.41 7.25
CA LEU A 91 -17.10 10.03 7.62
C LEU A 91 -16.69 11.15 6.66
N TYR A 92 -16.98 10.98 5.37
CA TYR A 92 -16.80 12.04 4.37
C TYR A 92 -17.64 13.27 4.71
N GLU A 93 -18.92 13.08 5.03
CA GLU A 93 -19.82 14.18 5.44
C GLU A 93 -19.36 14.81 6.75
N LYS A 94 -19.03 13.99 7.76
CA LYS A 94 -18.57 14.44 9.07
C LYS A 94 -17.30 15.31 9.00
N HIS A 95 -16.38 14.98 8.09
CA HIS A 95 -15.11 15.67 7.92
C HIS A 95 -15.05 16.54 6.66
N TYR A 96 -16.22 16.91 6.13
CA TYR A 96 -16.33 17.52 4.80
C TYR A 96 -15.44 18.76 4.63
N ASP A 97 -15.55 19.75 5.52
CA ASP A 97 -14.81 21.02 5.39
C ASP A 97 -13.30 20.82 5.42
N GLU A 98 -12.83 19.97 6.32
CA GLU A 98 -11.41 19.64 6.45
C GLU A 98 -10.89 18.90 5.23
N LEU A 99 -11.63 17.88 4.78
CA LEU A 99 -11.28 17.12 3.59
C LEU A 99 -11.27 18.01 2.34
N GLN A 100 -12.23 18.94 2.18
CA GLN A 100 -12.24 19.89 1.06
C GLN A 100 -11.03 20.83 1.13
N ARG A 101 -10.70 21.37 2.31
CA ARG A 101 -9.53 22.22 2.50
C ARG A 101 -8.24 21.49 2.10
N ILE A 102 -8.03 20.30 2.65
CA ILE A 102 -6.84 19.47 2.39
C ILE A 102 -6.82 19.04 0.91
N GLY A 103 -7.95 18.57 0.38
CA GLY A 103 -8.06 18.15 -1.01
C GLY A 103 -7.70 19.27 -1.99
N LYS A 104 -8.17 20.49 -1.73
CA LYS A 104 -7.80 21.67 -2.51
C LYS A 104 -6.31 22.03 -2.37
N GLN A 105 -5.77 21.97 -1.15
CA GLN A 105 -4.36 22.29 -0.89
C GLN A 105 -3.42 21.36 -1.67
N TYR A 106 -3.74 20.07 -1.76
CA TYR A 106 -2.87 19.07 -2.38
C TYR A 106 -3.27 18.68 -3.80
N GLY A 107 -4.39 19.19 -4.33
CA GLY A 107 -4.92 18.80 -5.64
C GLY A 107 -5.32 17.32 -5.67
N VAL A 108 -6.04 16.86 -4.65
CA VAL A 108 -6.51 15.48 -4.52
C VAL A 108 -7.99 15.48 -4.17
N GLN A 109 -8.81 14.71 -4.89
CA GLN A 109 -10.24 14.70 -4.59
C GLN A 109 -10.49 13.99 -3.23
N PRO A 110 -11.23 14.63 -2.31
CA PRO A 110 -11.51 14.13 -0.96
C PRO A 110 -11.97 12.67 -0.85
N ARG A 111 -12.74 12.17 -1.83
CA ARG A 111 -13.22 10.79 -1.84
C ARG A 111 -12.09 9.75 -1.86
N PHE A 112 -10.95 10.06 -2.47
CA PHE A 112 -9.82 9.13 -2.50
C PHE A 112 -9.04 9.11 -1.19
N ILE A 113 -9.00 10.24 -0.47
CA ILE A 113 -8.42 10.32 0.88
C ILE A 113 -9.20 9.39 1.82
N VAL A 114 -10.53 9.52 1.85
CA VAL A 114 -11.40 8.69 2.69
C VAL A 114 -11.38 7.22 2.25
N ALA A 115 -11.34 6.94 0.94
CA ALA A 115 -11.27 5.57 0.45
C ALA A 115 -9.97 4.87 0.86
N LEU A 116 -8.80 5.52 0.75
CA LEU A 116 -7.54 4.98 1.24
C LEU A 116 -7.61 4.73 2.75
N TRP A 117 -8.11 5.69 3.52
CA TRP A 117 -8.27 5.55 4.96
C TRP A 117 -9.15 4.33 5.35
N GLY A 118 -10.24 4.10 4.63
CA GLY A 118 -11.13 2.95 4.84
C GLY A 118 -10.55 1.60 4.41
N VAL A 119 -9.75 1.57 3.34
CA VAL A 119 -9.14 0.33 2.85
C VAL A 119 -7.90 -0.04 3.67
N GLU A 120 -7.06 0.93 4.05
CA GLU A 120 -5.82 0.70 4.79
C GLU A 120 -6.05 0.28 6.24
N SER A 121 -6.85 1.06 6.97
CA SER A 121 -6.94 0.90 8.43
C SER A 121 -8.37 0.81 8.94
N ASN A 122 -9.34 0.59 8.06
CA ASN A 122 -10.76 0.64 8.40
C ASN A 122 -11.11 1.93 9.17
N PHE A 123 -10.67 3.07 8.62
CA PHE A 123 -10.84 4.39 9.23
C PHE A 123 -10.18 4.53 10.60
N GLY A 124 -8.98 3.94 10.76
CA GLY A 124 -8.21 3.95 12.00
C GLY A 124 -8.58 2.88 13.02
N ALA A 125 -9.62 2.06 12.77
CA ALA A 125 -9.99 0.99 13.69
C ALA A 125 -9.00 -0.19 13.70
N LEU A 126 -8.27 -0.39 12.59
CA LEU A 126 -7.34 -1.51 12.38
C LEU A 126 -5.99 -1.00 11.85
N THR A 127 -5.18 -0.42 12.72
CA THR A 127 -3.82 0.07 12.38
C THR A 127 -2.71 -0.96 12.62
N GLY A 128 -3.07 -2.12 13.20
CA GLY A 128 -2.13 -3.07 13.77
C GLY A 128 -1.71 -2.70 15.20
N ASN A 129 -1.21 -3.69 15.94
CA ASN A 129 -0.86 -3.56 17.36
C ASN A 129 0.59 -3.97 17.66
N PHE A 130 1.43 -4.12 16.63
CA PHE A 130 2.85 -4.37 16.83
C PHE A 130 3.54 -3.06 17.17
N SER A 131 4.51 -3.11 18.09
CA SER A 131 5.56 -2.09 18.15
C SER A 131 6.27 -2.09 16.79
N VAL A 132 6.39 -0.92 16.16
CA VAL A 132 7.04 -0.79 14.85
C VAL A 132 8.52 -1.16 14.94
N ILE A 133 9.20 -0.78 16.02
CA ILE A 133 10.60 -1.14 16.25
C ILE A 133 10.74 -2.67 16.36
N ASP A 134 9.92 -3.34 17.17
CA ASP A 134 9.97 -4.79 17.33
C ASP A 134 9.77 -5.51 15.99
N ALA A 135 8.76 -5.08 15.21
CA ALA A 135 8.44 -5.68 13.92
C ALA A 135 9.58 -5.52 12.91
N LEU A 136 10.11 -4.31 12.77
CA LEU A 136 11.18 -4.02 11.82
C LEU A 136 12.51 -4.66 12.22
N SER A 137 12.89 -4.60 13.50
CA SER A 137 14.09 -5.28 13.99
C SER A 137 13.99 -6.79 13.84
N THR A 138 12.82 -7.38 14.11
CA THR A 138 12.57 -8.82 13.90
C THR A 138 12.76 -9.22 12.43
N LEU A 139 12.19 -8.46 11.50
CA LEU A 139 12.24 -8.79 10.07
C LEU A 139 13.59 -8.44 9.42
N ALA A 140 14.30 -7.44 9.96
CA ALA A 140 15.69 -7.18 9.61
C ALA A 140 16.57 -8.36 10.04
N TYR A 141 16.44 -8.78 11.30
CA TYR A 141 17.17 -9.93 11.84
C TYR A 141 16.93 -11.21 11.04
N GLU A 142 15.68 -11.55 10.69
CA GLU A 142 15.38 -12.81 10.00
C GLU A 142 16.07 -12.96 8.63
N GLY A 143 16.47 -11.87 7.99
CA GLY A 143 17.42 -11.92 6.88
C GLY A 143 16.79 -11.86 5.48
N ARG A 144 15.56 -12.35 5.27
CA ARG A 144 14.97 -12.48 3.92
C ARG A 144 14.93 -11.15 3.13
N ARG A 145 14.71 -10.03 3.82
CA ARG A 145 14.74 -8.67 3.27
C ARG A 145 15.48 -7.71 4.21
N GLU A 146 16.59 -8.18 4.78
CA GLU A 146 17.32 -7.47 5.85
C GLU A 146 17.56 -5.99 5.53
N GLU A 147 18.18 -5.69 4.39
CA GLU A 147 18.58 -4.33 4.03
C GLU A 147 17.38 -3.37 4.01
N PHE A 148 16.24 -3.83 3.51
CA PHE A 148 15.00 -3.05 3.47
C PHE A 148 14.51 -2.75 4.89
N PHE A 149 14.34 -3.79 5.73
CA PHE A 149 13.82 -3.59 7.09
C PHE A 149 14.80 -2.84 8.00
N ARG A 150 16.10 -2.99 7.78
CA ARG A 150 17.13 -2.20 8.47
C ARG A 150 17.00 -0.72 8.14
N LYS A 151 16.83 -0.36 6.86
CA LYS A 151 16.58 1.02 6.42
C LYS A 151 15.29 1.58 7.01
N GLU A 152 14.21 0.79 7.03
CA GLU A 152 12.96 1.19 7.65
C GLU A 152 13.09 1.35 9.18
N THR A 153 13.92 0.53 9.84
CA THR A 153 14.22 0.69 11.28
C THR A 153 14.91 2.03 11.54
N MET A 154 15.92 2.40 10.74
CA MET A 154 16.60 3.69 10.89
C MET A 154 15.63 4.86 10.67
N ALA A 155 14.79 4.77 9.63
CA ALA A 155 13.75 5.77 9.38
C ALA A 155 12.75 5.86 10.55
N ALA A 156 12.38 4.74 11.18
CA ALA A 156 11.50 4.76 12.35
C ALA A 156 12.14 5.48 13.55
N LEU A 157 13.42 5.21 13.82
CA LEU A 157 14.17 5.91 14.87
C LEU A 157 14.29 7.41 14.60
N GLN A 158 14.49 7.80 13.34
CA GLN A 158 14.52 9.21 12.95
C GLN A 158 13.19 9.92 13.22
N ILE A 159 12.04 9.25 13.02
CA ILE A 159 10.72 9.80 13.34
C ILE A 159 10.56 10.02 14.83
N LEU A 160 11.05 9.09 15.66
CA LEU A 160 11.05 9.22 17.12
C LEU A 160 11.95 10.37 17.58
N GLU A 161 13.13 10.52 16.98
CA GLU A 161 14.04 11.64 17.23
C GLU A 161 13.40 12.99 16.86
N GLN A 162 12.61 13.05 15.79
CA GLN A 162 11.84 14.25 15.41
C GLN A 162 10.67 14.57 16.37
N GLY A 163 10.33 13.67 17.30
CA GLY A 163 9.32 13.92 18.34
C GLY A 163 7.87 13.92 17.86
N HIS A 164 7.60 13.32 16.69
CA HIS A 164 6.25 13.24 16.13
C HIS A 164 5.33 12.27 16.89
N ILE A 165 5.90 11.24 17.52
CA ILE A 165 5.19 10.20 18.27
C ILE A 165 6.10 9.64 19.38
N ALA A 166 5.52 9.14 20.48
CA ALA A 166 6.29 8.45 21.51
C ALA A 166 6.52 6.97 21.12
N PRO A 167 7.66 6.36 21.47
CA PRO A 167 8.00 4.99 21.09
C PRO A 167 6.91 3.96 21.45
N GLU A 168 6.30 4.10 22.63
CA GLU A 168 5.28 3.18 23.15
C GLU A 168 4.01 3.19 22.28
N THR A 169 3.74 4.32 21.65
CA THR A 169 2.55 4.57 20.81
C THR A 169 2.82 4.44 19.31
N MET A 170 4.07 4.23 18.89
CA MET A 170 4.44 4.00 17.50
C MET A 170 4.05 2.57 17.08
N LYS A 171 2.74 2.38 16.83
CA LYS A 171 2.14 1.09 16.48
C LYS A 171 1.92 0.94 14.99
N GLY A 172 1.93 -0.31 14.54
CA GLY A 172 1.70 -0.65 13.15
C GLY A 172 1.37 -2.12 12.91
N SER A 173 1.36 -2.48 11.63
CA SER A 173 1.24 -3.85 11.17
C SER A 173 2.48 -4.67 11.52
N TRP A 174 2.38 -5.99 11.34
CA TRP A 174 3.49 -6.91 11.54
C TRP A 174 4.70 -6.61 10.63
N ALA A 175 4.50 -5.88 9.53
CA ALA A 175 5.54 -5.51 8.57
C ALA A 175 6.11 -4.10 8.81
N GLY A 176 5.64 -3.40 9.85
CA GLY A 176 6.08 -2.05 10.19
C GLY A 176 5.33 -0.92 9.45
N ALA A 177 4.25 -1.22 8.73
CA ALA A 177 3.35 -0.18 8.20
C ALA A 177 2.59 0.50 9.34
N MET A 178 2.66 1.82 9.44
CA MET A 178 2.35 2.56 10.66
C MET A 178 1.03 3.33 10.60
N GLY A 179 0.37 3.42 11.76
CA GLY A 179 -0.75 4.32 11.98
C GLY A 179 -1.92 4.10 11.02
N GLN A 180 -2.72 5.14 10.81
CA GLN A 180 -3.93 5.04 10.00
C GLN A 180 -3.66 5.10 8.48
N CYS A 181 -2.53 5.67 8.09
CA CYS A 181 -2.06 5.70 6.69
C CYS A 181 -1.38 4.39 6.26
N GLN A 182 -0.98 3.52 7.20
CA GLN A 182 -0.16 2.35 6.92
C GLN A 182 1.13 2.71 6.14
N PHE A 183 1.72 3.86 6.45
CA PHE A 183 3.00 4.25 5.86
C PHE A 183 4.12 3.41 6.43
N MET A 184 5.02 2.94 5.57
CA MET A 184 6.35 2.55 6.02
C MET A 184 7.08 3.79 6.58
N PRO A 185 7.99 3.65 7.56
CA PRO A 185 8.76 4.77 8.11
C PRO A 185 9.39 5.69 7.06
N SER A 186 10.00 5.14 6.01
CA SER A 186 10.55 5.94 4.91
C SER A 186 9.48 6.76 4.18
N SER A 187 8.27 6.22 4.02
CA SER A 187 7.15 6.94 3.43
C SER A 187 6.65 8.06 4.35
N PHE A 188 6.67 7.85 5.67
CA PHE A 188 6.37 8.92 6.62
C PHE A 188 7.36 10.08 6.47
N LEU A 189 8.66 9.81 6.46
CA LEU A 189 9.67 10.87 6.36
C LEU A 189 9.51 11.73 5.09
N ASN A 190 9.10 11.11 3.99
CA ASN A 190 8.93 11.79 2.70
C ASN A 190 7.56 12.47 2.54
N PHE A 191 6.49 11.88 3.09
CA PHE A 191 5.12 12.26 2.72
C PHE A 191 4.23 12.64 3.91
N ALA A 192 4.60 12.32 5.15
CA ALA A 192 3.79 12.74 6.28
C ALA A 192 3.75 14.27 6.38
N ALA A 193 2.56 14.80 6.63
CA ALA A 193 2.27 16.22 6.65
C ALA A 193 1.48 16.58 7.91
N ASP A 194 1.82 17.74 8.48
CA ASP A 194 1.11 18.37 9.58
C ASP A 194 -0.15 19.02 9.02
N GLY A 195 -1.30 18.44 9.32
CA GLY A 195 -2.59 18.85 8.77
C GLY A 195 -3.30 19.91 9.60
N ASN A 196 -2.96 20.04 10.89
CA ASN A 196 -3.58 20.98 11.83
C ASN A 196 -2.66 22.16 12.23
N GLY A 197 -1.37 22.11 11.90
CA GLY A 197 -0.37 23.14 12.17
C GLY A 197 0.24 23.08 13.58
N ASP A 198 0.15 21.96 14.29
CA ASP A 198 0.67 21.82 15.66
C ASP A 198 2.17 21.46 15.75
N GLY A 199 2.83 21.32 14.59
CA GLY A 199 4.23 20.94 14.46
C GLY A 199 4.48 19.44 14.47
N LYS A 200 3.45 18.60 14.62
CA LYS A 200 3.54 17.14 14.56
C LYS A 200 2.86 16.59 13.31
N LYS A 201 3.21 15.35 13.00
CA LYS A 201 2.67 14.58 11.87
C LYS A 201 2.11 13.28 12.43
N ASP A 202 1.19 13.37 13.37
CA ASP A 202 0.63 12.23 14.09
C ASP A 202 -0.38 11.47 13.21
N ILE A 203 0.14 10.58 12.36
CA ILE A 203 -0.67 9.68 11.53
C ILE A 203 -1.36 8.56 12.34
N TRP A 204 -1.24 8.53 13.66
CA TRP A 204 -1.89 7.57 14.55
C TRP A 204 -3.15 8.15 15.19
N GLY A 205 -3.05 9.33 15.80
CA GLY A 205 -4.14 9.96 16.57
C GLY A 205 -4.84 11.11 15.86
N THR A 206 -4.13 11.89 15.04
CA THR A 206 -4.62 13.16 14.49
C THR A 206 -5.18 12.98 13.08
N ARG A 207 -6.50 13.11 12.93
CA ARG A 207 -7.18 12.89 11.64
C ARG A 207 -6.72 13.87 10.57
N SER A 208 -6.47 15.13 10.93
CA SER A 208 -5.94 16.14 10.02
C SER A 208 -4.63 15.70 9.37
N ASP A 209 -3.72 15.11 10.15
CA ASP A 209 -2.41 14.63 9.68
C ASP A 209 -2.56 13.40 8.81
N VAL A 210 -3.49 12.49 9.15
CA VAL A 210 -3.83 11.32 8.31
C VAL A 210 -4.31 11.78 6.93
N PHE A 211 -5.23 12.75 6.88
CA PHE A 211 -5.77 13.27 5.63
C PHE A 211 -4.73 14.03 4.82
N ALA A 212 -3.97 14.91 5.49
CA ALA A 212 -2.91 15.69 4.85
C ALA A 212 -1.79 14.80 4.32
N SER A 213 -1.34 13.80 5.10
CA SER A 213 -0.30 12.86 4.70
C SER A 213 -0.73 11.99 3.51
N THR A 214 -1.97 11.51 3.53
CA THR A 214 -2.54 10.74 2.41
C THR A 214 -2.61 11.59 1.14
N ALA A 215 -3.12 12.82 1.25
CA ALA A 215 -3.21 13.74 0.12
C ALA A 215 -1.83 14.16 -0.42
N ASN A 216 -0.88 14.44 0.48
CA ASN A 216 0.49 14.81 0.14
C ASN A 216 1.21 13.69 -0.62
N TYR A 217 1.07 12.43 -0.16
CA TYR A 217 1.62 11.28 -0.87
C TYR A 217 1.08 11.19 -2.30
N LEU A 218 -0.24 11.26 -2.47
CA LEU A 218 -0.86 11.17 -3.79
C LEU A 218 -0.40 12.31 -4.69
N SER A 219 -0.44 13.53 -4.19
CA SER A 219 0.00 14.74 -4.89
C SER A 219 1.44 14.63 -5.39
N GLN A 220 2.40 14.36 -4.49
CA GLN A 220 3.81 14.23 -4.84
C GLN A 220 4.09 13.01 -5.73
N SER A 221 3.22 12.00 -5.69
CA SER A 221 3.30 10.82 -6.55
C SER A 221 2.77 11.05 -7.97
N GLY A 222 2.25 12.24 -8.26
CA GLY A 222 1.79 12.67 -9.59
C GLY A 222 0.29 12.54 -9.79
N TRP A 223 -0.51 12.69 -8.73
CA TRP A 223 -1.97 12.73 -8.83
C TRP A 223 -2.46 13.96 -9.62
N ASP A 224 -3.55 13.81 -10.36
CA ASP A 224 -4.21 14.88 -11.11
C ASP A 224 -5.69 14.93 -10.77
N ASP A 225 -6.15 16.00 -10.12
CA ASP A 225 -7.54 16.16 -9.68
C ASP A 225 -8.55 16.39 -10.81
N LYS A 226 -8.08 16.60 -12.05
CA LYS A 226 -8.94 16.68 -13.25
C LYS A 226 -9.47 15.31 -13.67
N TYR A 227 -8.78 14.24 -13.32
CA TYR A 227 -9.11 12.88 -13.75
C TYR A 227 -9.51 12.00 -12.57
N THR A 228 -10.34 10.99 -12.86
CA THR A 228 -10.59 9.87 -11.92
C THR A 228 -9.50 8.80 -12.07
N TRP A 229 -9.69 7.62 -11.48
CA TRP A 229 -8.75 6.51 -11.54
C TRP A 229 -8.85 5.69 -12.83
N GLY A 230 -10.02 5.57 -13.46
CA GLY A 230 -10.23 4.69 -14.62
C GLY A 230 -11.71 4.39 -14.89
N ARG A 231 -11.97 3.33 -15.65
CA ARG A 231 -13.31 2.80 -15.95
C ARG A 231 -13.28 1.33 -16.35
N GLN A 232 -14.37 0.63 -16.08
CA GLN A 232 -14.59 -0.72 -16.61
C GLN A 232 -14.99 -0.67 -18.09
N VAL A 233 -14.48 -1.60 -18.89
CA VAL A 233 -14.64 -1.66 -20.34
C VAL A 233 -14.97 -3.07 -20.84
N LYS A 234 -15.27 -3.18 -22.13
CA LYS A 234 -15.29 -4.43 -22.90
C LYS A 234 -14.31 -4.32 -24.06
N ILE A 235 -13.67 -5.43 -24.38
CA ILE A 235 -12.77 -5.57 -25.54
C ILE A 235 -13.45 -6.42 -26.62
N PRO A 236 -13.14 -6.23 -27.91
CA PRO A 236 -13.71 -7.04 -28.99
C PRO A 236 -13.13 -8.47 -28.98
N LYS A 237 -13.81 -9.39 -29.66
CA LYS A 237 -13.27 -10.74 -29.89
C LYS A 237 -11.97 -10.67 -30.70
N GLY A 238 -10.95 -11.43 -30.30
CA GLY A 238 -9.65 -11.46 -30.98
C GLY A 238 -8.81 -10.21 -30.70
N PHE A 239 -9.03 -9.56 -29.56
CA PHE A 239 -8.24 -8.42 -29.12
C PHE A 239 -6.75 -8.79 -28.98
N ASN A 240 -5.86 -7.83 -29.24
CA ASN A 240 -4.42 -8.06 -29.11
C ASN A 240 -3.97 -7.91 -27.64
N HIS A 241 -3.70 -9.04 -26.98
CA HIS A 241 -3.26 -9.10 -25.58
C HIS A 241 -1.90 -8.47 -25.30
N ASP A 242 -1.06 -8.25 -26.32
CA ASP A 242 0.22 -7.55 -26.14
C ASP A 242 0.03 -6.09 -25.68
N LEU A 243 -1.17 -5.54 -25.89
CA LEU A 243 -1.55 -4.20 -25.47
C LEU A 243 -1.93 -4.12 -23.99
N GLU A 244 -2.09 -5.24 -23.30
CA GLU A 244 -2.39 -5.25 -21.87
C GLU A 244 -1.16 -4.86 -21.03
N GLY A 245 -1.36 -3.97 -20.08
CA GLY A 245 -0.37 -3.63 -19.06
C GLY A 245 -0.27 -2.13 -18.84
N ARG A 246 0.43 -1.76 -17.77
CA ARG A 246 0.58 -0.37 -17.32
C ARG A 246 1.91 0.26 -17.71
N GLN A 247 2.69 -0.39 -18.58
CA GLN A 247 3.94 0.16 -19.09
C GLN A 247 3.65 1.42 -19.93
N PRO A 248 4.51 2.46 -19.88
CA PRO A 248 4.25 3.73 -20.57
C PRO A 248 3.91 3.59 -22.06
N GLU A 249 4.58 2.70 -22.77
CA GLU A 249 4.41 2.41 -24.21
C GLU A 249 3.06 1.77 -24.57
N LYS A 250 2.40 1.13 -23.60
CA LYS A 250 1.05 0.56 -23.79
C LYS A 250 -0.06 1.59 -23.58
N GLY A 251 0.28 2.77 -23.07
CA GLY A 251 -0.67 3.85 -22.84
C GLY A 251 -1.21 4.43 -24.15
N LYS A 252 -2.53 4.44 -24.30
CA LYS A 252 -3.24 5.01 -25.46
C LYS A 252 -4.33 5.96 -25.01
N THR A 253 -4.69 6.91 -25.84
CA THR A 253 -5.81 7.80 -25.55
C THR A 253 -7.15 7.05 -25.65
N LEU A 254 -8.24 7.60 -25.09
CA LEU A 254 -9.54 6.92 -25.15
C LEU A 254 -10.00 6.72 -26.60
N GLN A 255 -9.67 7.66 -27.49
CA GLN A 255 -10.03 7.53 -28.90
C GLN A 255 -9.21 6.48 -29.64
N GLU A 256 -7.94 6.34 -29.30
CA GLU A 256 -7.12 5.25 -29.83
C GLU A 256 -7.66 3.89 -29.36
N TRP A 257 -8.06 3.76 -28.10
CA TRP A 257 -8.75 2.56 -27.60
C TRP A 257 -10.08 2.30 -28.31
N SER A 258 -10.86 3.36 -28.57
CA SER A 258 -12.12 3.23 -29.30
C SER A 258 -11.91 2.73 -30.74
N LYS A 259 -10.84 3.16 -31.42
CA LYS A 259 -10.47 2.66 -32.76
C LYS A 259 -10.06 1.18 -32.74
N LEU A 260 -9.57 0.69 -31.60
CA LEU A 260 -9.28 -0.73 -31.36
C LEU A 260 -10.53 -1.53 -30.95
N GLY A 261 -11.72 -0.93 -30.99
CA GLY A 261 -12.98 -1.60 -30.67
C GLY A 261 -13.30 -1.70 -29.18
N VAL A 262 -12.50 -1.07 -28.30
CA VAL A 262 -12.79 -1.03 -26.87
C VAL A 262 -14.01 -0.16 -26.62
N THR A 263 -14.96 -0.67 -25.85
CA THR A 263 -16.20 0.03 -25.51
C THR A 263 -16.34 0.17 -24.00
N ARG A 264 -17.25 1.03 -23.56
CA ARG A 264 -17.69 1.06 -22.16
C ARG A 264 -18.29 -0.30 -21.78
N TYR A 265 -18.33 -0.60 -20.49
CA TYR A 265 -18.93 -1.86 -20.01
C TYR A 265 -20.41 -2.05 -20.45
N ASP A 266 -21.16 -0.96 -20.59
CA ASP A 266 -22.54 -0.93 -21.12
C ASP A 266 -22.63 -1.11 -22.65
N GLY A 267 -21.50 -1.28 -23.35
CA GLY A 267 -21.42 -1.44 -24.80
C GLY A 267 -21.42 -0.12 -25.60
N LYS A 268 -21.59 1.04 -24.94
CA LYS A 268 -21.55 2.34 -25.62
C LYS A 268 -20.11 2.75 -25.98
N PRO A 269 -19.93 3.66 -26.96
CA PRO A 269 -18.61 4.22 -27.27
C PRO A 269 -17.93 4.85 -26.06
N LEU A 270 -16.59 4.84 -26.05
CA LEU A 270 -15.81 5.59 -25.06
C LEU A 270 -16.09 7.11 -25.23
N PRO A 271 -16.06 7.90 -24.13
CA PRO A 271 -16.38 9.32 -24.21
C PRO A 271 -15.34 10.07 -25.03
N VAL A 272 -15.81 11.05 -25.78
CA VAL A 272 -14.97 12.04 -26.46
C VAL A 272 -14.71 13.19 -25.49
N LEU A 273 -13.46 13.38 -25.09
CA LEU A 273 -13.04 14.55 -24.33
C LEU A 273 -12.70 15.67 -25.31
N SER A 274 -13.16 16.90 -25.07
CA SER A 274 -12.92 18.03 -25.97
C SER A 274 -11.42 18.33 -26.16
N SER A 275 -11.10 18.92 -27.31
CA SER A 275 -9.82 18.93 -28.07
C SER A 275 -8.51 19.35 -27.39
N SER A 276 -8.46 19.54 -26.06
CA SER A 276 -7.25 19.94 -25.32
C SER A 276 -6.74 18.90 -24.31
N GLY A 277 -7.31 17.69 -24.24
CA GLY A 277 -6.78 16.67 -23.31
C GLY A 277 -7.52 15.33 -23.36
N ASP A 278 -7.26 14.51 -24.38
CA ASP A 278 -7.61 13.10 -24.29
C ASP A 278 -6.73 12.43 -23.21
N VAL A 279 -7.35 11.63 -22.35
CA VAL A 279 -6.66 11.02 -21.21
C VAL A 279 -5.95 9.76 -21.68
N LYS A 280 -4.65 9.64 -21.35
CA LYS A 280 -3.94 8.37 -21.55
C LYS A 280 -4.48 7.33 -20.58
N ALA A 281 -4.78 6.16 -21.13
CA ALA A 281 -5.30 5.03 -20.40
C ALA A 281 -4.52 3.75 -20.75
N TRP A 282 -4.46 2.85 -19.78
CA TRP A 282 -3.82 1.54 -19.87
C TRP A 282 -4.86 0.45 -19.66
N LEU A 283 -4.78 -0.64 -20.41
CA LEU A 283 -5.66 -1.78 -20.24
C LEU A 283 -5.11 -2.73 -19.18
N ILE A 284 -5.92 -3.12 -18.21
CA ILE A 284 -5.56 -4.17 -17.24
C ILE A 284 -6.68 -5.22 -17.15
N MET A 285 -6.27 -6.47 -16.93
CA MET A 285 -7.15 -7.61 -16.69
C MET A 285 -6.64 -8.38 -15.46
N PRO A 286 -7.03 -7.98 -14.23
CA PRO A 286 -6.49 -8.59 -13.01
C PRO A 286 -6.74 -10.10 -12.88
N ASP A 287 -7.80 -10.60 -13.52
CA ASP A 287 -8.20 -12.01 -13.56
C ASP A 287 -8.30 -12.52 -15.02
N ASP A 288 -7.42 -12.00 -15.89
CA ASP A 288 -7.44 -12.26 -17.33
C ASP A 288 -8.79 -11.86 -17.99
N GLU A 289 -9.01 -12.29 -19.24
CA GLU A 289 -10.22 -11.96 -20.01
C GLU A 289 -11.53 -12.46 -19.39
N ALA A 290 -11.47 -13.49 -18.55
CA ALA A 290 -12.63 -14.06 -17.90
C ALA A 290 -13.19 -13.14 -16.79
N GLY A 291 -12.37 -12.22 -16.28
CA GLY A 291 -12.74 -11.31 -15.22
C GLY A 291 -13.09 -9.91 -15.69
N ARG A 292 -12.89 -8.95 -14.79
CA ARG A 292 -13.18 -7.53 -15.06
C ARG A 292 -12.02 -6.88 -15.81
N ILE A 293 -12.36 -6.16 -16.88
CA ILE A 293 -11.40 -5.45 -17.72
C ILE A 293 -11.55 -3.95 -17.50
N TYR A 294 -10.42 -3.26 -17.32
CA TYR A 294 -10.41 -1.82 -17.04
C TYR A 294 -9.49 -1.07 -17.98
N LEU A 295 -9.93 0.13 -18.39
CA LEU A 295 -9.03 1.19 -18.80
C LEU A 295 -8.72 2.06 -17.58
N VAL A 296 -7.50 1.96 -17.08
CA VAL A 296 -7.02 2.73 -15.92
C VAL A 296 -6.22 3.96 -16.37
N TYR A 297 -6.30 5.04 -15.59
CA TYR A 297 -5.63 6.32 -15.85
C TYR A 297 -4.42 6.49 -14.94
N ASN A 298 -3.74 7.63 -15.06
CA ASN A 298 -2.55 7.92 -14.26
C ASN A 298 -2.82 7.83 -12.75
N ASN A 299 -3.98 8.29 -12.26
CA ASN A 299 -4.31 8.22 -10.84
C ASN A 299 -4.37 6.78 -10.29
N TYR A 300 -4.76 5.80 -11.11
CA TYR A 300 -4.63 4.40 -10.71
C TYR A 300 -3.16 3.96 -10.62
N ASN A 301 -2.30 4.42 -11.55
CA ASN A 301 -0.86 4.18 -11.45
C ASN A 301 -0.25 4.82 -10.20
N VAL A 302 -0.79 5.95 -9.74
CA VAL A 302 -0.43 6.56 -8.45
C VAL A 302 -0.85 5.66 -7.28
N LEU A 303 -2.08 5.13 -7.27
CA LEU A 303 -2.50 4.14 -6.25
C LEU A 303 -1.61 2.89 -6.23
N MET A 304 -1.12 2.47 -7.40
CA MET A 304 -0.19 1.34 -7.52
C MET A 304 1.23 1.64 -6.96
N LYS A 305 1.60 2.92 -6.78
CA LYS A 305 2.82 3.30 -6.05
C LYS A 305 2.62 3.14 -4.54
N TRP A 306 1.42 3.46 -4.05
CA TRP A 306 1.03 3.27 -2.66
C TRP A 306 1.06 1.79 -2.27
N ASN A 307 0.39 0.94 -3.03
CA ASN A 307 0.42 -0.51 -2.86
C ASN A 307 0.45 -1.21 -4.22
N ARG A 308 1.44 -2.08 -4.44
CA ARG A 308 1.67 -2.76 -5.73
C ARG A 308 0.69 -3.93 -5.98
N SER A 309 -0.57 -3.79 -5.60
CA SER A 309 -1.63 -4.78 -5.79
C SER A 309 -2.78 -4.19 -6.62
N TYR A 310 -3.11 -4.84 -7.75
CA TYR A 310 -4.25 -4.44 -8.57
C TYR A 310 -5.56 -4.47 -7.78
N TYR A 311 -5.70 -5.48 -6.92
CA TYR A 311 -6.90 -5.66 -6.11
C TYR A 311 -7.06 -4.55 -5.09
N PHE A 312 -5.97 -4.14 -4.43
CA PHE A 312 -5.97 -3.01 -3.52
C PHE A 312 -6.37 -1.72 -4.24
N ALA A 313 -5.69 -1.39 -5.34
CA ALA A 313 -5.96 -0.16 -6.08
C ALA A 313 -7.39 -0.12 -6.61
N LEU A 314 -7.94 -1.26 -7.05
CA LEU A 314 -9.34 -1.38 -7.47
C LEU A 314 -10.33 -1.32 -6.29
N ALA A 315 -9.99 -1.83 -5.11
CA ALA A 315 -10.83 -1.68 -3.92
C ALA A 315 -10.91 -0.22 -3.46
N VAL A 316 -9.78 0.48 -3.39
CA VAL A 316 -9.74 1.93 -3.11
C VAL A 316 -10.57 2.69 -4.14
N SER A 317 -10.35 2.40 -5.41
CA SER A 317 -11.07 3.04 -6.52
C SER A 317 -12.58 2.78 -6.47
N HIS A 318 -12.98 1.54 -6.18
CA HIS A 318 -14.38 1.14 -6.04
C HIS A 318 -15.05 1.83 -4.85
N LEU A 319 -14.38 1.88 -3.68
CA LEU A 319 -14.90 2.60 -2.53
C LEU A 319 -15.02 4.11 -2.82
N ALA A 320 -14.01 4.71 -3.45
CA ALA A 320 -14.01 6.12 -3.83
C ALA A 320 -15.21 6.47 -4.73
N ASP A 321 -15.49 5.66 -5.77
CA ASP A 321 -16.64 5.87 -6.65
C ASP A 321 -17.99 5.79 -5.92
N ARG A 322 -18.05 5.07 -4.79
CA ARG A 322 -19.26 4.91 -3.97
C ARG A 322 -19.41 5.95 -2.86
N ILE A 323 -18.42 6.81 -2.64
CA ILE A 323 -18.52 7.96 -1.73
C ILE A 323 -19.15 9.16 -2.44
N LYS A 324 -18.97 9.28 -3.76
CA LYS A 324 -19.44 10.43 -4.54
C LYS A 324 -20.95 10.36 -4.77
N PHE A 325 -21.67 11.45 -4.46
CA PHE A 325 -22.98 11.77 -5.03
C PHE A 325 -22.92 13.16 -5.66
#